data_AF-A0A4Q7YU02-F1
#
_entry.id   AF-A0A4Q7YU02-F1
#
_cell.length_a   1.000
_cell.length_b   1.000
_cell.length_c   1.000
_cell.angle_alpha   90.00
_cell.angle_beta   90.00
_cell.angle_gamma   90.00
#
_symmetry.space_group_name_H-M   'P 1'
#
loop_
_entity.id
_entity.type
_entity.pdbx_description
1 polymer ?
#
loop_
_entity_poly.entity_id
_entity_poly.type
_entity_poly.pdbx_seq_one_letter_code
_entity_poly.pdbx_strand_id
1 'polypeptide(L)'
;MILRIERIPELNKVRLRLSGQFRSHHLDQVKAEISRGEPIALDLEEVDLVDIEAIRFLNAREDEGIPVLHCSPYIQEWMSRERQEENARTDWR
;
A
#
# COMPACT_ATOMS: atom_id res chain seq x y z
N MET A 1 5.85 -10.90 12.87
CA MET A 1 6.68 -11.25 11.69
C MET A 1 7.11 -9.94 11.06
N ILE A 2 8.26 -9.91 10.37
CA ILE A 2 8.83 -8.67 9.81
C ILE A 2 8.41 -8.56 8.35
N LEU A 3 7.84 -7.42 7.93
CA LEU A 3 7.66 -7.08 6.53
C LEU A 3 9.03 -6.72 5.92
N ARG A 4 9.37 -7.35 4.78
CA ARG A 4 10.55 -6.96 4.00
C ARG A 4 10.18 -5.81 3.06
N ILE A 5 11.05 -4.80 2.99
CA ILE A 5 10.90 -3.66 2.08
C ILE A 5 12.17 -3.58 1.24
N GLU A 6 12.03 -3.68 -0.07
CA GLU A 6 13.13 -3.57 -1.03
C GLU A 6 12.95 -2.34 -1.90
N ARG A 7 14.03 -1.57 -2.08
CA ARG A 7 14.07 -0.43 -2.99
C ARG A 7 14.60 -0.90 -4.32
N ILE A 8 13.78 -0.82 -5.35
CA ILE A 8 14.15 -1.13 -6.73
C ILE A 8 14.35 0.19 -7.46
N PRO A 9 15.60 0.58 -7.79
CA PRO A 9 15.87 1.78 -8.56
C PRO A 9 15.29 1.66 -9.98
N GLU A 10 14.57 2.68 -10.44
CA GLU A 10 14.06 2.77 -11.80
C GLU A 10 14.36 4.16 -12.36
N LEU A 11 15.16 4.28 -13.44
CA LEU A 11 15.65 5.54 -14.02
C LEU A 11 15.95 6.66 -13.00
N ASN A 12 14.94 7.47 -12.60
CA ASN A 12 15.05 8.61 -11.68
C ASN A 12 14.17 8.49 -10.43
N LYS A 13 13.60 7.32 -10.16
CA LYS A 13 12.59 7.05 -9.14
C LYS A 13 12.84 5.70 -8.48
N VAL A 14 12.08 5.37 -7.43
CA VAL A 14 12.23 4.11 -6.70
C VAL A 14 10.88 3.39 -6.64
N ARG A 15 10.85 2.12 -7.02
CA ARG A 15 9.72 1.23 -6.71
C ARG A 15 10.00 0.54 -5.37
N LEU A 16 9.02 0.56 -4.46
CA LEU A 16 9.12 -0.14 -3.18
C LEU A 16 8.42 -1.49 -3.29
N ARG A 17 9.17 -2.58 -3.21
CA ARG A 17 8.61 -3.93 -3.15
C ARG A 17 8.41 -4.35 -1.70
N LEU A 18 7.19 -4.77 -1.39
CA LEU A 18 6.80 -5.29 -0.09
C LEU A 18 6.71 -6.81 -0.17
N SER A 19 7.27 -7.52 0.81
CA SER A 19 7.19 -8.99 0.88
C SER A 19 6.79 -9.47 2.28
N GLY A 20 5.82 -10.38 2.32
CA GLY A 20 5.25 -10.95 3.54
C GLY A 20 3.98 -10.22 4.00
N GLN A 21 3.75 -10.20 5.31
CA GLN A 21 2.50 -9.71 5.88
C GLN A 21 2.53 -8.20 6.12
N PHE A 22 1.72 -7.45 5.38
CA PHE A 22 1.62 -6.00 5.52
C PHE A 22 0.48 -5.61 6.45
N ARG A 23 0.80 -5.07 7.63
CA ARG A 23 -0.17 -4.78 8.69
C ARG A 23 0.07 -3.40 9.28
N SER A 24 -0.90 -2.89 10.01
CA SER A 24 -0.88 -1.64 10.80
C SER A 24 0.46 -1.31 11.47
N HIS A 25 1.09 -2.26 12.15
CA HIS A 25 2.38 -2.02 12.83
C HIS A 25 3.58 -1.80 11.90
N HIS A 26 3.46 -2.12 10.61
CA HIS A 26 4.49 -1.86 9.59
C HIS A 26 4.32 -0.51 8.89
N LEU A 27 3.19 0.19 9.10
CA LEU A 27 2.86 1.40 8.36
C LEU A 27 3.93 2.49 8.50
N ASP A 28 4.43 2.72 9.71
CA ASP A 28 5.42 3.77 9.94
C ASP A 28 6.76 3.46 9.27
N GLN A 29 7.12 2.18 9.18
CA GLN A 29 8.29 1.74 8.42
C GLN A 29 8.12 2.00 6.92
N VAL A 30 6.96 1.66 6.36
CA VAL A 30 6.67 1.90 4.93
C VAL A 30 6.62 3.40 4.62
N LYS A 31 5.99 4.21 5.48
CA LYS A 31 6.00 5.68 5.36
C LYS A 31 7.41 6.25 5.39
N ALA A 32 8.27 5.75 6.28
CA ALA A 32 9.65 6.21 6.36
C ALA A 32 10.42 5.90 5.06
N GLU A 33 10.20 4.75 4.43
CA GLU A 33 10.82 4.43 3.14
C GLU A 33 10.28 5.28 2.00
N ILE A 34 8.98 5.58 1.99
CA ILE A 34 8.37 6.53 1.04
C ILE A 34 9.02 7.91 1.17
N SER A 35 9.17 8.44 2.39
CA SER A 35 9.74 9.79 2.61
C SER A 35 11.23 9.91 2.31
N ARG A 36 11.96 8.79 2.17
CA ARG A 36 13.40 8.76 1.84
C ARG A 36 13.67 8.90 0.34
N GLY A 37 12.67 9.13 -0.50
CA GLY A 37 12.84 9.33 -1.93
C GLY A 37 11.54 9.75 -2.60
N GLU A 38 11.52 9.78 -3.92
CA GLU A 38 10.26 9.88 -4.68
C GLU A 38 9.87 8.47 -5.15
N PRO A 39 9.06 7.73 -4.36
CA PRO A 39 8.60 6.44 -4.80
C PRO A 39 7.63 6.61 -5.97
N ILE A 40 7.77 5.75 -6.96
CA ILE A 40 6.83 5.70 -8.11
C ILE A 40 5.72 4.71 -7.93
N ALA A 41 5.87 3.72 -7.07
CA ALA A 41 4.92 2.64 -6.91
C ALA A 41 5.21 1.79 -5.66
N LEU A 42 4.16 1.17 -5.14
CA LEU A 42 4.23 0.08 -4.17
C LEU A 42 3.95 -1.24 -4.89
N ASP A 43 4.90 -2.16 -4.88
CA ASP A 43 4.80 -3.48 -5.51
C ASP A 43 4.46 -4.54 -4.46
N LEU A 44 3.31 -5.20 -4.63
CA LEU A 44 2.75 -6.17 -3.68
C LEU A 44 2.86 -7.63 -4.16
N GLU A 45 3.70 -7.91 -5.17
CA GLU A 45 3.85 -9.26 -5.76
C GLU A 45 4.07 -10.36 -4.71
N GLU A 46 4.76 -10.06 -3.62
CA GLU A 46 5.10 -11.00 -2.55
C GLU A 46 4.34 -10.76 -1.24
N VAL A 47 3.23 -10.00 -1.27
CA VAL A 47 2.37 -9.76 -0.09
C VAL A 47 1.27 -10.80 -0.03
N ASP A 48 1.24 -11.55 1.08
CA ASP A 48 0.30 -12.66 1.31
C ASP A 48 -0.89 -12.28 2.20
N LEU A 49 -0.70 -11.35 3.15
CA LEU A 49 -1.72 -10.91 4.08
C LEU A 49 -1.68 -9.40 4.30
N VAL A 50 -2.87 -8.81 4.39
CA VAL A 50 -3.09 -7.39 4.70
C VAL A 50 -4.16 -7.23 5.77
N ASP A 51 -4.00 -6.26 6.66
CA ASP A 51 -5.07 -5.83 7.56
C ASP A 51 -5.79 -4.57 7.05
N ILE A 52 -6.89 -4.20 7.70
CA ILE A 52 -7.74 -3.10 7.22
C ILE A 52 -7.03 -1.75 7.22
N GLU A 53 -6.13 -1.51 8.17
CA GLU A 53 -5.35 -0.28 8.23
C GLU A 53 -4.30 -0.23 7.11
N ALA A 54 -3.70 -1.37 6.75
CA ALA A 54 -2.86 -1.48 5.57
C ALA A 54 -3.66 -1.26 4.27
N ILE A 55 -4.88 -1.76 4.16
CA ILE A 55 -5.77 -1.51 3.01
C ILE A 55 -6.07 -0.01 2.86
N ARG A 56 -6.47 0.66 3.95
CA ARG A 56 -6.70 2.12 3.95
C ARG A 56 -5.46 2.89 3.55
N PHE A 57 -4.30 2.46 4.05
CA PHE A 57 -3.03 3.04 3.67
C PHE A 57 -2.78 2.90 2.16
N LEU A 58 -2.98 1.72 1.56
CA LEU A 58 -2.80 1.49 0.13
C LEU A 58 -3.72 2.38 -0.70
N ASN A 59 -5.01 2.47 -0.32
CA ASN A 59 -5.97 3.35 -0.99
C ASN A 59 -5.52 4.81 -0.96
N ALA A 60 -5.09 5.30 0.20
CA ALA A 60 -4.60 6.68 0.34
C ALA A 60 -3.36 6.95 -0.53
N ARG A 61 -2.45 5.97 -0.66
CA ARG A 61 -1.27 6.11 -1.54
C ARG A 61 -1.67 6.16 -3.02
N GLU A 62 -2.63 5.34 -3.45
CA GLU A 62 -3.14 5.44 -4.82
C GLU A 62 -3.79 6.79 -5.11
N ASP A 63 -4.55 7.34 -4.15
CA ASP A 63 -5.21 8.64 -4.29
C ASP A 63 -4.20 9.81 -4.33
N GLU A 64 -3.07 9.65 -3.66
CA GLU A 64 -1.92 10.55 -3.73
C GLU A 64 -1.08 10.37 -5.00
N GLY A 65 -1.46 9.45 -5.90
CA GLY A 65 -0.81 9.21 -7.18
C GLY A 65 0.37 8.24 -7.11
N ILE A 66 0.51 7.46 -6.04
CA ILE A 66 1.47 6.36 -5.90
C ILE A 66 0.73 5.05 -6.24
N PRO A 67 0.90 4.49 -7.45
CA PRO A 67 0.22 3.28 -7.87
C PRO A 67 0.60 2.06 -7.02
N VAL A 68 -0.36 1.16 -6.85
CA VAL A 68 -0.16 -0.14 -6.21
C VAL A 68 -0.09 -1.21 -7.31
N LEU A 69 1.10 -1.80 -7.50
CA LEU A 69 1.43 -2.77 -8.54
C LEU A 69 1.37 -4.21 -8.02
N HIS A 70 1.15 -5.15 -8.95
CA HIS A 70 1.07 -6.60 -8.70
C HIS A 70 0.20 -6.98 -7.49
N CYS A 71 -0.83 -6.18 -7.25
CA CYS A 71 -1.80 -6.40 -6.18
C CYS A 71 -2.60 -7.67 -6.47
N SER A 72 -2.61 -8.61 -5.53
CA SER A 72 -3.42 -9.82 -5.69
C SER A 72 -4.91 -9.49 -5.78
N PRO A 73 -5.74 -10.30 -6.48
CA PRO A 73 -7.17 -10.05 -6.62
C PRO A 73 -7.89 -9.88 -5.27
N TYR A 74 -7.45 -10.62 -4.25
CA TYR A 74 -7.97 -10.51 -2.89
C TYR A 74 -7.73 -9.11 -2.30
N ILE A 75 -6.51 -8.58 -2.40
CA ILE A 75 -6.17 -7.26 -1.88
C ILE A 75 -6.90 -6.17 -2.67
N GLN A 76 -6.99 -6.30 -4.00
CA GLN A 76 -7.74 -5.37 -4.86
C GLN A 76 -9.23 -5.30 -4.47
N GLU A 77 -9.84 -6.46 -4.19
CA GLU A 77 -11.23 -6.53 -3.74
C GLU A 77 -11.42 -5.81 -2.40
N TRP A 78 -10.53 -6.01 -1.42
CA TRP A 78 -10.58 -5.31 -0.14
C TRP A 78 -10.36 -3.81 -0.26
N MET A 79 -9.44 -3.37 -1.14
CA MET A 79 -9.24 -1.95 -1.45
C MET A 79 -10.53 -1.32 -1.99
N SER A 80 -11.19 -1.96 -2.95
CA SER A 80 -12.46 -1.49 -3.51
C SER A 80 -13.58 -1.45 -2.48
N ARG A 81 -13.73 -2.51 -1.67
CA ARG A 81 -14.74 -2.57 -0.61
C ARG A 81 -14.55 -1.47 0.43
N GLU A 82 -13.33 -1.27 0.93
CA GLU A 82 -13.07 -0.25 1.94
C GLU A 82 -13.33 1.17 1.41
N ARG A 83 -13.02 1.46 0.12
CA ARG A 83 -13.38 2.74 -0.50
C ARG A 83 -14.89 2.97 -0.52
N GLN A 84 -15.68 1.95 -0.84
CA GLN A 84 -17.14 2.04 -0.82
C GLN A 84 -17.65 2.31 0.59
N GLU A 85 -17.09 1.64 1.59
CA GLU A 85 -17.44 1.88 2.99
C GLU A 85 -17.04 3.28 3.47
N GLU A 86 -15.86 3.79 3.10
CA GLU A 86 -15.39 5.14 3.43
C GLU A 86 -16.28 6.23 2.80
N ASN A 87 -16.69 6.03 1.56
CA ASN A 87 -17.62 6.93 0.88
C ASN A 87 -18.99 6.93 1.57
N ALA A 88 -19.54 5.74 1.88
CA ALA A 88 -20.77 5.63 2.64
C ALA A 88 -20.66 6.26 4.04
N ARG A 89 -19.47 6.19 4.68
CA ARG A 89 -19.17 6.87 5.95
C ARG A 89 -19.02 8.39 5.83
N THR A 90 -18.83 8.92 4.63
CA THR A 90 -18.68 10.36 4.42
C THR A 90 -20.02 10.97 4.01
N ASP A 91 -20.84 10.25 3.26
CA ASP A 91 -22.17 10.69 2.81
C ASP A 91 -23.20 10.89 3.94
N TRP A 92 -23.00 10.28 5.13
CA TRP A 92 -23.89 10.51 6.28
C TRP A 92 -23.54 11.76 7.10
N ARG A 93 -22.35 12.35 6.90
CA ARG A 93 -21.83 13.48 7.69
C ARG A 93 -22.27 14.82 7.13
#